data_AF-A0A8N4F105-F1
#
_entry.id   AF-A0A8N4F105-F1
#
_cell.length_a   1.000
_cell.length_b   1.000
_cell.length_c   1.000
_cell.angle_alpha   90.00
_cell.angle_beta   90.00
_cell.angle_gamma   90.00
#
_symmetry.space_group_name_H-M   'P 1'
#
loop_
_entity.id
_entity.type
_entity.pdbx_description
1 polymer ?
#
loop_
_entity_poly.entity_id
_entity_poly.type
_entity_poly.pdbx_seq_one_letter_code
_entity_poly.pdbx_strand_id
1 'polypeptide(L)'
;MEDVNDGGFPGCITPGEILAEGQDEHVLDKSTVAEVRRSGKTKSEDASLEDHESMVSALKQVDVVVSAVGGSCIMEQLKLIEAIEEVGTIKRFLPSEFGMDVDRMEHAISPGDRTFVEKRVIRRAIEKANIPHTYVSANCFASIFLAGLAQLATYMPKRERVNIHGHGDKKCIWVAEEDKAMYAMLAVDDPRTLNKVLFVRPPANILTQMEVVKTWERIIGQELQMTFLSAEEWLSTMDTDQSHRFAMFTCHVMLA
;
A
#
# COMPACT_ATOMS: atom_id res chain seq x y z
N MET A 1 7.40 35.49 17.81
CA MET A 1 8.53 35.30 16.87
C MET A 1 9.48 34.35 17.56
N GLU A 2 9.14 33.06 17.51
CA GLU A 2 10.00 31.94 17.85
C GLU A 2 9.59 30.84 16.87
N ASP A 3 10.53 30.47 16.01
CA ASP A 3 10.37 29.50 14.94
C ASP A 3 10.24 28.10 15.53
N VAL A 4 9.07 27.49 15.35
CA VAL A 4 8.89 26.06 15.56
C VAL A 4 9.36 25.37 14.29
N ASN A 5 10.56 24.81 14.42
CA ASN A 5 11.23 23.87 13.53
C ASN A 5 10.23 22.89 12.86
N ASP A 6 9.96 23.08 11.57
CA ASP A 6 9.25 22.14 10.70
C ASP A 6 10.11 20.88 10.55
N GLY A 7 10.00 19.97 11.52
CA GLY A 7 10.55 18.63 11.47
C GLY A 7 9.83 17.82 10.40
N GLY A 8 10.28 17.96 9.15
CA GLY A 8 9.87 17.14 8.04
C GLY A 8 10.01 15.65 8.38
N PHE A 9 8.94 14.89 8.14
CA PHE A 9 8.98 13.44 8.25
C PHE A 9 10.07 12.89 7.30
N PRO A 10 11.00 12.05 7.79
CA PRO A 10 11.91 11.30 6.93
C PRO A 10 11.09 10.17 6.29
N GLY A 11 10.44 10.46 5.18
CA GLY A 11 9.54 9.53 4.52
C GLY A 11 9.16 9.87 3.07
N CYS A 12 9.74 10.93 2.48
CA CYS A 12 9.90 10.95 1.04
C CYS A 12 10.87 9.83 0.68
N ILE A 13 10.34 8.65 0.36
CA ILE A 13 11.04 7.75 -0.54
C ILE A 13 11.20 8.55 -1.84
N THR A 14 12.46 8.79 -2.19
CA THR A 14 12.89 9.54 -3.36
C THR A 14 12.27 8.98 -4.65
N PRO A 15 12.17 9.79 -5.71
CA PRO A 15 11.65 9.33 -7.01
C PRO A 15 12.48 8.15 -7.55
N GLY A 16 11.80 7.13 -8.08
CA GLY A 16 12.41 6.17 -9.00
C GLY A 16 13.20 5.02 -8.37
N GLU A 17 12.52 3.98 -7.92
CA GLU A 17 13.09 2.62 -8.01
C GLU A 17 12.22 1.82 -8.98
N ILE A 18 12.59 1.87 -10.27
CA ILE A 18 12.15 0.87 -11.25
C ILE A 18 12.95 -0.39 -10.93
N LEU A 19 12.32 -1.36 -10.25
CA LEU A 19 12.94 -2.66 -10.02
C LEU A 19 12.94 -3.45 -11.33
N ALA A 20 14.10 -3.49 -12.00
CA ALA A 20 14.36 -4.38 -13.13
C ALA A 20 14.96 -5.69 -12.60
N GLU A 21 14.24 -6.81 -12.70
CA GLU A 21 14.84 -8.14 -12.52
C GLU A 21 15.06 -8.80 -13.88
N GLY A 22 16.30 -9.24 -14.10
CA GLY A 22 16.67 -10.12 -15.21
C GLY A 22 16.25 -11.56 -14.91
N GLN A 23 15.75 -12.23 -15.94
CA GLN A 23 15.24 -13.59 -15.92
C GLN A 23 16.21 -14.58 -15.25
N ASP A 24 15.76 -15.26 -14.21
CA ASP A 24 16.13 -16.66 -13.90
C ASP A 24 15.04 -17.28 -13.00
N GLU A 25 14.43 -18.36 -13.48
CA GLU A 25 13.36 -19.11 -12.83
C GLU A 25 13.82 -19.77 -11.53
N HIS A 26 13.52 -19.21 -10.35
CA HIS A 26 13.52 -19.98 -9.11
C HIS A 26 12.45 -19.48 -8.13
N VAL A 27 11.71 -20.40 -7.52
CA VAL A 27 10.71 -20.15 -6.46
C VAL A 27 11.39 -19.37 -5.33
N LEU A 28 11.09 -18.09 -5.19
CA LEU A 28 11.73 -17.19 -4.23
C LEU A 28 11.13 -17.39 -2.83
N ASP A 29 11.92 -17.89 -1.88
CA ASP A 29 11.59 -17.86 -0.45
C ASP A 29 12.24 -16.64 0.24
N LYS A 30 11.99 -16.47 1.56
CA LYS A 30 12.51 -15.34 2.36
C LYS A 30 14.04 -15.18 2.31
N SER A 31 14.78 -16.27 2.08
CA SER A 31 16.24 -16.25 1.93
C SER A 31 16.67 -15.64 0.60
N THR A 32 15.90 -15.86 -0.48
CA THR A 32 16.24 -15.43 -1.84
C THR A 32 16.05 -13.92 -2.03
N VAL A 33 15.01 -13.31 -1.43
CA VAL A 33 14.82 -11.85 -1.46
C VAL A 33 15.94 -11.11 -0.70
N ALA A 34 16.39 -11.66 0.42
CA ALA A 34 17.53 -11.11 1.17
C ALA A 34 18.87 -11.31 0.43
N GLU A 35 18.94 -12.30 -0.46
CA GLU A 35 20.07 -12.61 -1.31
C GLU A 35 20.13 -11.69 -2.54
N VAL A 36 19.00 -11.36 -3.18
CA VAL A 36 18.92 -10.36 -4.25
C VAL A 36 19.44 -9.00 -3.77
N ARG A 37 19.02 -8.56 -2.59
CA ARG A 37 19.49 -7.30 -1.97
C ARG A 37 20.97 -7.33 -1.58
N ARG A 38 21.53 -8.51 -1.28
CA ARG A 38 22.97 -8.71 -1.01
C ARG A 38 23.80 -8.93 -2.28
N SER A 39 23.18 -9.34 -3.38
CA SER A 39 23.86 -9.74 -4.62
C SER A 39 24.30 -8.58 -5.51
N GLY A 40 23.89 -7.34 -5.21
CA GLY A 40 24.29 -6.16 -5.98
C GLY A 40 23.70 -6.08 -7.40
N LYS A 41 22.62 -6.83 -7.68
CA LYS A 41 21.92 -6.84 -8.98
C LYS A 41 20.98 -5.64 -9.20
N THR A 42 20.91 -4.70 -8.28
CA THR A 42 20.13 -3.46 -8.42
C THR A 42 20.89 -2.43 -9.24
N LYS A 43 20.35 -2.07 -10.41
CA LYS A 43 20.80 -0.93 -11.21
C LYS A 43 19.87 0.24 -10.91
N SER A 44 20.41 1.32 -10.34
CA SER A 44 19.67 2.58 -10.14
C SER A 44 19.79 3.45 -11.39
N GLU A 45 18.68 4.00 -11.86
CA GLU A 45 18.65 4.98 -12.94
C GLU A 45 17.94 6.25 -12.46
N ASP A 46 18.53 7.41 -12.72
CA ASP A 46 17.90 8.70 -12.42
C ASP A 46 16.81 8.99 -13.48
N ALA A 47 15.60 8.49 -13.21
CA ALA A 47 14.42 8.77 -14.02
C ALA A 47 13.37 9.53 -13.20
N SER A 48 12.83 10.61 -13.78
CA SER A 48 11.83 11.46 -13.15
C SER A 48 10.46 11.26 -13.81
N LEU A 49 9.39 11.22 -13.01
CA LEU A 49 8.01 11.24 -13.52
C LEU A 49 7.65 12.57 -14.21
N GLU A 50 8.50 13.59 -14.08
CA GLU A 50 8.35 14.88 -14.75
C GLU A 50 9.09 14.96 -16.09
N ASP A 51 9.99 14.02 -16.37
CA ASP A 51 10.79 13.95 -17.60
C ASP A 51 10.40 12.70 -18.41
N HIS A 52 9.57 12.92 -19.43
CA HIS A 52 9.04 11.87 -20.29
C HIS A 52 10.13 11.12 -21.07
N GLU A 53 11.15 11.82 -21.57
CA GLU A 53 12.22 11.19 -22.35
C GLU A 53 13.06 10.25 -21.46
N SER A 54 13.34 10.68 -20.23
CA SER A 54 14.03 9.85 -19.24
C SER A 54 13.22 8.60 -18.88
N MET A 55 11.90 8.73 -18.65
CA MET A 55 11.01 7.58 -18.42
C MET A 55 11.03 6.59 -19.58
N VAL A 56 10.84 7.05 -20.82
CA VAL A 56 10.85 6.20 -22.01
C VAL A 56 12.18 5.48 -22.17
N SER A 57 13.31 6.17 -21.91
CA SER A 57 14.64 5.56 -21.95
C SER A 57 14.82 4.44 -20.92
N ALA A 58 14.37 4.66 -19.68
CA ALA A 58 14.41 3.65 -18.62
C ALA A 58 13.50 2.45 -18.94
N LEU A 59 12.28 2.72 -19.43
CA LEU A 59 11.29 1.69 -19.75
C LEU A 59 11.73 0.75 -20.88
N LYS A 60 12.54 1.23 -21.84
CA LYS A 60 13.12 0.38 -22.89
C LYS A 60 14.09 -0.68 -22.38
N GLN A 61 14.60 -0.53 -21.16
CA GLN A 61 15.59 -1.42 -20.58
C GLN A 61 14.97 -2.51 -19.68
N VAL A 62 13.65 -2.49 -19.49
CA VAL A 62 12.95 -3.38 -18.57
C VAL A 62 11.78 -4.08 -19.23
N ASP A 63 11.44 -5.25 -18.71
CA ASP A 63 10.27 -6.02 -19.14
C ASP A 63 9.05 -5.77 -18.24
N VAL A 64 9.28 -5.42 -16.98
CA VAL A 64 8.26 -5.29 -15.94
C VAL A 64 8.43 -3.95 -15.24
N VAL A 65 7.32 -3.31 -14.90
CA VAL A 65 7.29 -2.07 -14.13
C VAL A 65 6.47 -2.29 -12.86
N VAL A 66 7.03 -1.94 -11.71
CA VAL A 66 6.32 -1.91 -10.43
C VAL A 66 6.35 -0.48 -9.90
N SER A 67 5.17 0.12 -9.75
CA SER A 67 5.03 1.47 -9.18
C SER A 67 4.65 1.37 -7.71
N ALA A 68 5.49 1.93 -6.84
CA ALA A 68 5.27 2.02 -5.40
C ALA A 68 5.11 3.46 -4.91
N VAL A 69 4.63 4.37 -5.78
CA VAL A 69 4.44 5.79 -5.43
C VAL A 69 3.44 5.97 -4.29
N GLY A 70 3.69 6.96 -3.43
CA GLY A 70 2.84 7.29 -2.30
C GLY A 70 1.47 7.85 -2.70
N GLY A 71 0.55 7.89 -1.73
CA GLY A 71 -0.84 8.31 -1.93
C GLY A 71 -1.02 9.72 -2.52
N SER A 72 -0.08 10.63 -2.29
CA SER A 72 -0.10 11.98 -2.87
C SER A 72 0.23 12.02 -4.38
N CYS A 73 0.81 10.96 -4.92
CA CYS A 73 1.35 10.90 -6.27
C CYS A 73 0.63 9.86 -7.15
N ILE A 74 -0.54 9.37 -6.74
CA ILE A 74 -1.28 8.33 -7.48
C ILE A 74 -1.59 8.75 -8.91
N MET A 75 -2.00 10.01 -9.11
CA MET A 75 -2.36 10.55 -10.42
C MET A 75 -1.15 10.75 -11.35
N GLU A 76 0.06 10.88 -10.81
CA GLU A 76 1.28 11.00 -11.62
C GLU A 76 1.55 9.71 -12.43
N GLN A 77 0.96 8.58 -12.03
CA GLN A 77 1.06 7.33 -12.77
C GLN A 77 0.39 7.40 -14.16
N LEU A 78 -0.45 8.40 -14.45
CA LEU A 78 -0.97 8.61 -15.81
C LEU A 78 0.16 8.88 -16.81
N LYS A 79 1.18 9.66 -16.40
CA LYS A 79 2.36 9.92 -17.23
C LYS A 79 3.18 8.65 -17.47
N LEU A 80 3.30 7.82 -16.43
CA LEU A 80 3.95 6.52 -16.53
C LEU A 80 3.19 5.57 -17.49
N ILE A 81 1.85 5.59 -17.46
CA ILE A 81 1.01 4.82 -18.39
C ILE A 81 1.23 5.26 -19.83
N GLU A 82 1.25 6.57 -20.09
CA GLU A 82 1.54 7.13 -21.42
C GLU A 82 2.93 6.68 -21.92
N ALA A 83 3.94 6.73 -21.06
CA ALA A 83 5.29 6.28 -21.42
C ALA A 83 5.36 4.76 -21.67
N ILE A 84 4.66 3.94 -20.86
CA ILE A 84 4.56 2.48 -21.05
C ILE A 84 3.87 2.15 -22.38
N GLU A 85 2.79 2.85 -22.71
CA GLU A 85 2.08 2.68 -23.98
C GLU A 85 3.00 3.04 -25.17
N GLU A 86 3.78 4.11 -25.05
CA GLU A 86 4.73 4.53 -26.09
C GLU A 86 5.82 3.50 -26.36
N VAL A 87 6.47 2.94 -25.32
CA VAL A 87 7.52 1.93 -25.54
C VAL A 87 6.95 0.61 -26.06
N GLY A 88 5.76 0.22 -25.62
CA GLY A 88 5.06 -0.97 -26.12
C GLY A 88 5.75 -2.33 -25.84
N THR A 89 6.87 -2.35 -25.12
CA THR A 89 7.65 -3.56 -24.81
C THR A 89 7.37 -4.15 -23.43
N ILE A 90 6.64 -3.43 -22.57
CA ILE A 90 6.38 -3.86 -21.18
C ILE A 90 5.45 -5.07 -21.15
N LYS A 91 5.93 -6.17 -20.56
CA LYS A 91 5.23 -7.45 -20.38
C LYS A 91 4.30 -7.45 -19.17
N ARG A 92 4.58 -6.62 -18.17
CA ARG A 92 3.72 -6.47 -16.98
C ARG A 92 3.90 -5.12 -16.28
N PHE A 93 2.78 -4.50 -15.91
CA PHE A 93 2.73 -3.33 -15.04
C PHE A 93 1.95 -3.63 -13.74
N LEU A 94 2.59 -3.38 -12.59
CA LEU A 94 1.95 -3.38 -11.28
C LEU A 94 1.85 -1.92 -10.82
N PRO A 95 0.67 -1.27 -10.91
CA PRO A 95 0.50 0.09 -10.40
C PRO A 95 0.53 0.13 -8.87
N SER A 96 0.66 1.33 -8.30
CA SER A 96 0.61 1.55 -6.84
C SER A 96 -0.78 1.23 -6.30
N GLU A 97 -0.97 0.00 -5.83
CA GLU A 97 -2.23 -0.56 -5.32
C GLU A 97 -2.09 -0.93 -3.83
N PHE A 98 -1.40 -2.03 -3.53
CA PHE A 98 -0.91 -2.58 -2.23
C PHE A 98 -1.80 -2.51 -0.98
N GLY A 99 -3.05 -2.07 -1.12
CA GLY A 99 -4.05 -1.90 -0.09
C GLY A 99 -5.33 -2.66 -0.41
N MET A 100 -6.48 -2.02 -0.21
CA MET A 100 -7.79 -2.59 -0.52
C MET A 100 -8.09 -2.54 -2.02
N ASP A 101 -8.93 -3.46 -2.47
CA ASP A 101 -9.39 -3.49 -3.86
C ASP A 101 -10.32 -2.31 -4.13
N VAL A 102 -9.82 -1.31 -4.87
CA VAL A 102 -10.49 -0.02 -5.03
C VAL A 102 -11.83 -0.12 -5.77
N ASP A 103 -12.00 -1.13 -6.64
CA ASP A 103 -13.27 -1.38 -7.34
C ASP A 103 -14.35 -1.97 -6.41
N ARG A 104 -13.98 -2.45 -5.22
CA ARG A 104 -14.93 -2.90 -4.18
C ARG A 104 -15.24 -1.84 -3.13
N MET A 105 -14.57 -0.69 -3.20
CA MET A 105 -14.67 0.41 -2.23
C MET A 105 -15.48 1.59 -2.79
N GLU A 106 -16.53 1.32 -3.58
CA GLU A 106 -17.43 2.37 -4.12
C GLU A 106 -18.26 3.06 -3.03
N HIS A 107 -18.49 2.38 -1.91
CA HIS A 107 -19.24 2.88 -0.76
C HIS A 107 -18.37 3.72 0.20
N ALA A 108 -17.08 3.90 -0.10
CA ALA A 108 -16.21 4.76 0.69
C ALA A 108 -16.69 6.22 0.63
N ILE A 109 -16.51 6.94 1.73
CA ILE A 109 -16.96 8.32 1.89
C ILE A 109 -15.80 9.31 1.84
N SER A 110 -16.11 10.52 1.35
CA SER A 110 -15.19 11.66 1.33
C SER A 110 -14.89 12.19 2.74
N PRO A 111 -13.68 12.73 3.00
CA PRO A 111 -12.54 12.90 2.08
C PRO A 111 -11.72 11.63 1.82
N GLY A 112 -12.07 10.56 2.51
CA GLY A 112 -11.28 9.35 2.58
C GLY A 112 -11.32 8.45 1.34
N ASP A 113 -12.33 8.63 0.49
CA ASP A 113 -12.51 7.90 -0.77
C ASP A 113 -11.55 8.35 -1.89
N ARG A 114 -10.91 9.51 -1.72
CA ARG A 114 -10.06 10.16 -2.75
C ARG A 114 -9.09 9.18 -3.41
N THR A 115 -8.32 8.43 -2.62
CA THR A 115 -7.33 7.49 -3.15
C THR A 115 -7.98 6.34 -3.92
N PHE A 116 -9.16 5.88 -3.52
CA PHE A 116 -9.89 4.86 -4.28
C PHE A 116 -10.38 5.42 -5.62
N VAL A 117 -10.88 6.66 -5.63
CA VAL A 117 -11.29 7.35 -6.86
C VAL A 117 -10.11 7.50 -7.82
N GLU A 118 -8.98 8.02 -7.34
CA GLU A 118 -7.76 8.21 -8.14
C GLU A 118 -7.22 6.87 -8.69
N LYS A 119 -7.12 5.84 -7.85
CA LYS A 119 -6.66 4.51 -8.29
C LYS A 119 -7.61 3.85 -9.30
N ARG A 120 -8.93 4.04 -9.17
CA ARG A 120 -9.89 3.58 -10.19
C ARG A 120 -9.63 4.25 -11.54
N VAL A 121 -9.32 5.55 -11.57
CA VAL A 121 -8.91 6.25 -12.80
C VAL A 121 -7.66 5.60 -13.41
N ILE A 122 -6.65 5.30 -12.59
CA ILE A 122 -5.44 4.60 -13.02
C ILE A 122 -5.76 3.22 -13.62
N ARG A 123 -6.61 2.40 -12.97
CA ARG A 123 -7.01 1.09 -13.51
C ARG A 123 -7.70 1.21 -14.88
N ARG A 124 -8.64 2.16 -15.01
CA ARG A 124 -9.32 2.40 -16.29
C ARG A 124 -8.35 2.85 -17.39
N ALA A 125 -7.35 3.66 -17.07
CA ALA A 125 -6.33 4.11 -18.03
C ALA A 125 -5.44 2.95 -18.51
N ILE A 126 -4.96 2.11 -17.59
CA ILE A 126 -4.18 0.89 -17.90
C ILE A 126 -4.95 -0.03 -18.85
N GLU A 127 -6.21 -0.31 -18.50
CA GLU A 127 -7.05 -1.22 -19.29
C GLU A 127 -7.39 -0.65 -20.67
N LYS A 128 -7.65 0.66 -20.76
CA LYS A 128 -7.89 1.35 -22.03
C LYS A 128 -6.68 1.29 -22.96
N ALA A 129 -5.46 1.43 -22.41
CA ALA A 129 -4.21 1.32 -23.14
C ALA A 129 -3.82 -0.14 -23.46
N ASN A 130 -4.62 -1.13 -23.05
CA ASN A 130 -4.33 -2.56 -23.19
C ASN A 130 -2.97 -2.98 -22.59
N ILE A 131 -2.51 -2.30 -21.54
CA ILE A 131 -1.25 -2.60 -20.88
C ILE A 131 -1.41 -3.90 -20.06
N PRO A 132 -0.55 -4.92 -20.25
CA PRO A 132 -0.54 -6.11 -19.40
C PRO A 132 -0.33 -5.74 -17.94
N HIS A 133 -1.21 -6.16 -17.03
CA HIS A 133 -1.16 -5.67 -15.64
C HIS A 133 -1.49 -6.71 -14.57
N THR A 134 -1.13 -6.38 -13.33
CA THR A 134 -1.61 -7.08 -12.13
C THR A 134 -1.89 -6.06 -11.03
N TYR A 135 -3.10 -6.07 -10.49
CA TYR A 135 -3.46 -5.23 -9.34
C TYR A 135 -3.25 -6.01 -8.05
N VAL A 136 -2.32 -5.58 -7.20
CA VAL A 136 -2.02 -6.28 -5.95
C VAL A 136 -2.87 -5.70 -4.81
N SER A 137 -3.94 -6.40 -4.43
CA SER A 137 -4.75 -6.07 -3.26
C SER A 137 -4.22 -6.80 -2.04
N ALA A 138 -3.40 -6.10 -1.25
CA ALA A 138 -2.71 -6.68 -0.10
C ALA A 138 -3.18 -6.18 1.27
N ASN A 139 -4.35 -5.53 1.35
CA ASN A 139 -5.00 -5.12 2.60
C ASN A 139 -4.11 -4.26 3.51
N CYS A 140 -4.23 -4.40 4.83
CA CYS A 140 -3.63 -3.49 5.81
C CYS A 140 -2.11 -3.72 5.93
N PHE A 141 -1.35 -2.62 5.85
CA PHE A 141 0.07 -2.57 6.21
C PHE A 141 0.27 -2.87 7.71
N ALA A 142 1.00 -3.93 8.05
CA ALA A 142 1.21 -4.29 9.45
C ALA A 142 1.93 -3.16 10.22
N SER A 143 2.92 -2.50 9.63
CA SER A 143 3.66 -1.39 10.26
C SER A 143 2.79 -0.16 10.56
N ILE A 144 1.69 0.03 9.82
CA ILE A 144 0.80 1.17 9.98
C ILE A 144 -0.38 0.81 10.88
N PHE A 145 -1.07 -0.29 10.57
CA PHE A 145 -2.31 -0.66 11.23
C PHE A 145 -2.09 -1.58 12.42
N LEU A 146 -1.32 -2.65 12.25
CA LEU A 146 -1.12 -3.64 13.31
C LEU A 146 -0.25 -3.07 14.43
N ALA A 147 0.84 -2.37 14.07
CA ALA A 147 1.76 -1.76 15.01
C ALA A 147 1.06 -0.76 15.94
N GLY A 148 0.09 -0.02 15.44
CA GLY A 148 -0.70 0.93 16.23
C GLY A 148 -1.92 0.35 16.94
N LEU A 149 -2.23 -0.94 16.82
CA LEU A 149 -3.55 -1.51 17.18
C LEU A 149 -4.72 -0.76 16.50
N ALA A 150 -4.47 -0.34 15.26
CA ALA A 150 -5.35 0.46 14.41
C ALA A 150 -5.80 1.79 15.05
N GLN A 151 -4.92 2.38 15.86
CA GLN A 151 -5.07 3.75 16.30
C GLN A 151 -4.48 4.69 15.24
N LEU A 152 -5.17 5.79 14.96
CA LEU A 152 -4.67 6.79 14.02
C LEU A 152 -3.35 7.39 14.48
N ALA A 153 -2.47 7.67 13.51
CA ALA A 153 -1.18 8.33 13.69
C ALA A 153 -0.31 7.73 14.82
N THR A 154 -0.53 6.46 15.16
CA THR A 154 0.16 5.76 16.22
C THR A 154 0.83 4.54 15.62
N TYR A 155 2.17 4.48 15.67
CA TYR A 155 2.95 3.40 15.05
C TYR A 155 3.55 2.43 16.08
N MET A 156 3.10 2.52 17.33
CA MET A 156 3.53 1.67 18.43
C MET A 156 2.31 1.28 19.27
N PRO A 157 2.22 0.02 19.72
CA PRO A 157 1.01 -0.44 20.36
C PRO A 157 0.92 0.15 21.77
N LYS A 158 -0.22 0.80 22.07
CA LYS A 158 -0.46 1.41 23.38
C LYS A 158 -0.49 0.34 24.47
N ARG A 159 -0.04 0.69 25.67
CA ARG A 159 0.06 -0.22 26.83
C ARG A 159 -1.01 -0.02 27.89
N GLU A 160 -1.76 1.08 27.82
CA GLU A 160 -2.76 1.41 28.85
C GLU A 160 -4.18 1.52 28.29
N ARG A 161 -4.36 2.19 27.15
CA ARG A 161 -5.68 2.50 26.58
C ARG A 161 -5.72 2.24 25.09
N VAL A 162 -6.87 1.80 24.59
CA VAL A 162 -7.11 1.60 23.16
C VAL A 162 -8.54 1.98 22.79
N ASN A 163 -8.71 2.62 21.64
CA ASN A 163 -10.03 2.85 21.07
C ASN A 163 -10.41 1.70 20.15
N ILE A 164 -11.57 1.12 20.34
CA ILE A 164 -12.14 0.06 19.52
C ILE A 164 -13.17 0.67 18.58
N HIS A 165 -13.02 0.45 17.27
CA HIS A 165 -13.95 0.98 16.26
C HIS A 165 -15.20 0.11 16.19
N GLY A 166 -16.37 0.70 16.38
CA GLY A 166 -17.63 -0.03 16.54
C GLY A 166 -17.55 -1.02 17.70
N HIS A 167 -17.69 -2.30 17.40
CA HIS A 167 -17.50 -3.39 18.36
C HIS A 167 -16.17 -4.13 18.21
N GLY A 168 -15.33 -3.74 17.23
CA GLY A 168 -14.05 -4.39 16.96
C GLY A 168 -14.16 -5.83 16.47
N ASP A 169 -15.32 -6.24 15.97
CA ASP A 169 -15.68 -7.59 15.54
C ASP A 169 -15.60 -7.81 14.02
N LYS A 170 -15.37 -6.72 13.26
CA LYS A 170 -15.15 -6.77 11.82
C LYS A 170 -13.78 -7.34 11.49
N LYS A 171 -13.74 -8.27 10.53
CA LYS A 171 -12.51 -8.93 10.10
C LYS A 171 -11.68 -8.02 9.21
N CYS A 172 -10.44 -7.82 9.60
CA CYS A 172 -9.41 -7.13 8.83
C CYS A 172 -8.32 -8.14 8.43
N ILE A 173 -7.49 -7.78 7.46
CA ILE A 173 -6.38 -8.62 7.01
C ILE A 173 -5.09 -7.83 7.14
N TRP A 174 -4.23 -8.27 8.05
CA TRP A 174 -2.99 -7.59 8.43
C TRP A 174 -1.81 -8.27 7.73
N VAL A 175 -1.14 -7.58 6.82
CA VAL A 175 -0.06 -8.18 6.00
C VAL A 175 1.22 -7.40 6.23
N ALA A 176 2.29 -8.13 6.59
CA ALA A 176 3.63 -7.57 6.70
C ALA A 176 4.10 -7.07 5.34
N GLU A 177 4.79 -5.94 5.35
CA GLU A 177 5.30 -5.24 4.18
C GLU A 177 6.19 -6.14 3.31
N GLU A 178 7.02 -6.95 3.95
CA GLU A 178 7.90 -7.90 3.30
C GLU A 178 7.12 -8.98 2.55
N ASP A 179 6.03 -9.47 3.15
CA ASP A 179 5.16 -10.46 2.50
C ASP A 179 4.38 -9.82 1.34
N LYS A 180 3.94 -8.56 1.47
CA LYS A 180 3.31 -7.81 0.35
C LYS A 180 4.25 -7.71 -0.85
N ALA A 181 5.50 -7.31 -0.60
CA ALA A 181 6.53 -7.18 -1.63
C ALA A 181 6.85 -8.54 -2.27
N MET A 182 7.03 -9.59 -1.45
CA MET A 182 7.26 -10.95 -1.93
C MET A 182 6.13 -11.43 -2.85
N TYR A 183 4.86 -11.29 -2.45
CA TYR A 183 3.73 -11.70 -3.29
C TYR A 183 3.58 -10.86 -4.56
N ALA A 184 3.95 -9.57 -4.52
CA ALA A 184 3.98 -8.74 -5.72
C ALA A 184 5.04 -9.24 -6.71
N MET A 185 6.24 -9.56 -6.23
CA MET A 185 7.32 -10.11 -7.06
C MET A 185 6.98 -11.50 -7.61
N LEU A 186 6.37 -12.38 -6.81
CA LEU A 186 5.89 -13.69 -7.31
C LEU A 186 4.82 -13.56 -8.41
N ALA A 187 4.14 -12.41 -8.52
CA ALA A 187 3.10 -12.18 -9.50
C ALA A 187 3.63 -11.68 -10.85
N VAL A 188 4.82 -11.08 -10.91
CA VAL A 188 5.28 -10.34 -12.10
C VAL A 188 5.27 -11.19 -13.37
N ASP A 189 5.74 -12.44 -13.26
CA ASP A 189 5.85 -13.37 -14.38
C ASP A 189 4.86 -14.54 -14.30
N ASP A 190 4.01 -14.60 -13.26
CA ASP A 190 3.03 -15.67 -13.13
C ASP A 190 1.86 -15.45 -14.12
N PRO A 191 1.65 -16.36 -15.09
CA PRO A 191 0.58 -16.21 -16.09
C PRO A 191 -0.82 -16.22 -15.48
N ARG A 192 -1.00 -16.77 -14.27
CA ARG A 192 -2.29 -16.80 -13.57
C ARG A 192 -2.73 -15.42 -13.07
N THR A 193 -1.80 -14.46 -13.00
CA THR A 193 -2.04 -13.12 -12.48
C THR A 193 -2.11 -12.04 -13.57
N LEU A 194 -1.90 -12.43 -14.83
CA LEU A 194 -1.99 -11.54 -15.98
C LEU A 194 -3.41 -10.99 -16.15
N ASN A 195 -3.55 -9.67 -16.14
CA ASN A 195 -4.80 -8.92 -16.21
C ASN A 195 -5.79 -9.32 -15.10
N LYS A 196 -5.27 -9.53 -13.88
CA LYS A 196 -6.06 -9.92 -12.70
C LYS A 196 -5.75 -9.06 -11.48
N VAL A 197 -6.66 -9.11 -10.52
CA VAL A 197 -6.42 -8.68 -9.14
C VAL A 197 -5.87 -9.86 -8.34
N LEU A 198 -4.68 -9.71 -7.78
CA LEU A 198 -4.11 -10.64 -6.80
C LEU A 198 -4.55 -10.23 -5.39
N PHE A 199 -5.30 -11.09 -4.71
CA PHE A 199 -5.70 -10.88 -3.32
C PHE A 199 -4.76 -11.60 -2.34
N VAL A 200 -4.03 -10.85 -1.52
CA VAL A 200 -3.17 -11.41 -0.47
C VAL A 200 -3.98 -11.52 0.83
N ARG A 201 -4.47 -12.74 1.13
CA ARG A 201 -5.37 -13.02 2.27
C ARG A 201 -4.89 -14.22 3.10
N PRO A 202 -3.75 -14.10 3.81
CA PRO A 202 -3.25 -15.19 4.64
C PRO A 202 -4.26 -15.52 5.76
N PRO A 203 -4.78 -16.77 5.84
CA PRO A 203 -5.87 -17.11 6.76
C PRO A 203 -5.57 -16.82 8.24
N ALA A 204 -4.32 -16.99 8.66
CA ALA A 204 -3.87 -16.73 10.04
C ALA A 204 -3.93 -15.25 10.42
N ASN A 205 -3.95 -14.33 9.45
CA ASN A 205 -3.96 -12.89 9.70
C ASN A 205 -5.33 -12.27 9.39
N ILE A 206 -6.37 -13.09 9.20
CA ILE A 206 -7.76 -12.61 9.09
C ILE A 206 -8.31 -12.46 10.50
N LEU A 207 -8.01 -11.31 11.11
CA LEU A 207 -8.27 -11.02 12.51
C LEU A 207 -9.11 -9.77 12.67
N THR A 208 -9.97 -9.74 13.68
CA THR A 208 -10.67 -8.52 14.09
C THR A 208 -9.72 -7.62 14.89
N GLN A 209 -10.06 -6.33 15.01
CA GLN A 209 -9.31 -5.44 15.91
C GLN A 209 -9.28 -6.01 17.33
N MET A 210 -10.38 -6.63 17.77
CA MET A 210 -10.48 -7.19 19.10
C MET A 210 -9.57 -8.41 19.32
N GLU A 211 -9.42 -9.28 18.32
CA GLU A 211 -8.47 -10.40 18.38
C GLU A 211 -7.01 -9.92 18.41
N VAL A 212 -6.70 -8.85 17.66
CA VAL A 212 -5.38 -8.19 17.67
C VAL A 212 -5.06 -7.60 19.04
N VAL A 213 -5.99 -6.82 19.62
CA VAL A 213 -5.81 -6.22 20.94
C VAL A 213 -5.64 -7.30 22.01
N LYS A 214 -6.46 -8.35 22.01
CA LYS A 214 -6.31 -9.49 22.95
C LYS A 214 -4.97 -10.21 22.80
N THR A 215 -4.45 -10.27 21.57
CA THR A 215 -3.11 -10.83 21.34
C THR A 215 -2.04 -9.95 21.93
N TRP A 216 -2.17 -8.63 21.80
CA TRP A 216 -1.27 -7.68 22.43
C TRP A 216 -1.32 -7.74 23.97
N GLU A 217 -2.51 -7.76 24.58
CA GLU A 217 -2.70 -7.91 26.03
C GLU A 217 -1.99 -9.16 26.58
N ARG A 218 -2.09 -10.28 25.86
CA ARG A 218 -1.39 -11.52 26.19
C ARG A 218 0.13 -11.38 26.13
N ILE A 219 0.65 -10.63 25.16
CA ILE A 219 2.08 -10.38 24.99
C ILE A 219 2.62 -9.50 26.13
N ILE A 220 1.87 -8.47 26.53
CA ILE A 220 2.31 -7.56 27.61
C ILE A 220 1.93 -8.02 29.02
N GLY A 221 1.07 -9.05 29.14
CA GLY A 221 0.59 -9.56 30.42
C GLY A 221 -0.34 -8.60 31.16
N GLN A 222 -1.01 -7.69 30.45
CA GLN A 222 -1.84 -6.63 31.01
C GLN A 222 -3.06 -6.39 30.11
N GLU A 223 -4.23 -6.18 30.72
CA GLU A 223 -5.45 -5.75 30.03
C GLU A 223 -5.44 -4.24 29.76
N LEU A 224 -5.88 -3.84 28.58
CA LEU A 224 -6.02 -2.45 28.18
C LEU A 224 -7.39 -1.91 28.58
N GLN A 225 -7.44 -0.63 28.97
CA GLN A 225 -8.70 0.07 29.10
C GLN A 225 -9.25 0.38 27.69
N MET A 226 -10.37 -0.25 27.35
CA MET A 226 -11.01 -0.12 26.04
C MET A 226 -12.08 0.97 26.06
N THR A 227 -12.07 1.82 25.03
CA THR A 227 -13.17 2.75 24.74
C THR A 227 -13.74 2.39 23.37
N PHE A 228 -15.05 2.20 23.28
CA PHE A 228 -15.70 1.91 22.00
C PHE A 228 -16.11 3.21 21.32
N LEU A 229 -15.69 3.40 20.07
CA LEU A 229 -16.04 4.53 19.23
C LEU A 229 -17.14 4.10 18.26
N SER A 230 -18.30 4.71 18.35
CA SER A 230 -19.36 4.54 17.34
C SER A 230 -18.93 5.13 15.99
N ALA A 231 -19.61 4.70 14.91
CA ALA A 231 -19.39 5.28 13.60
C ALA A 231 -19.65 6.80 13.59
N GLU A 232 -20.67 7.27 14.28
CA GLU A 232 -21.03 8.69 14.36
C GLU A 232 -19.95 9.52 15.08
N GLU A 233 -19.47 9.03 16.22
CA GLU A 233 -18.36 9.67 16.94
C GLU A 233 -17.11 9.74 16.07
N TRP A 234 -16.75 8.63 15.43
CA TRP A 234 -15.63 8.57 14.51
C TRP A 234 -15.76 9.59 13.37
N LEU A 235 -16.91 9.62 12.69
CA LEU A 235 -17.17 10.54 11.57
C LEU A 235 -17.09 12.01 12.01
N SER A 236 -17.62 12.34 13.20
CA SER A 236 -17.55 13.71 13.72
C SER A 236 -16.12 14.20 13.96
N THR A 237 -15.18 13.27 14.25
CA THR A 237 -13.77 13.63 14.38
C THR A 237 -13.11 13.89 13.02
N MET A 238 -13.65 13.38 11.92
CA MET A 238 -13.11 13.60 10.57
C MET A 238 -13.32 15.05 10.09
N ASP A 239 -14.36 15.73 10.56
CA ASP A 239 -14.67 17.12 10.20
C ASP A 239 -13.80 18.16 10.94
N THR A 240 -13.18 17.77 12.05
CA THR A 240 -12.57 18.70 13.02
C THR A 240 -11.04 18.65 13.08
N ASP A 241 -10.41 17.56 12.64
CA ASP A 241 -8.96 17.34 12.80
C ASP A 241 -8.20 17.29 11.45
N GLN A 242 -7.24 18.20 11.25
CA GLN A 242 -6.39 18.18 10.05
C GLN A 242 -5.45 16.97 9.99
N SER A 243 -5.11 16.36 11.13
CA SER A 243 -4.30 15.13 11.18
C SER A 243 -5.04 13.93 10.58
N HIS A 244 -6.38 13.94 10.61
CA HIS A 244 -7.21 12.97 9.91
C HIS A 244 -7.10 13.12 8.39
N ARG A 245 -6.79 14.30 7.86
CA ARG A 245 -6.60 14.49 6.40
C ARG A 245 -5.34 13.80 5.87
N PHE A 246 -4.30 13.66 6.70
CA PHE A 246 -3.09 12.91 6.37
C PHE A 246 -3.21 11.41 6.71
N ALA A 247 -3.89 11.06 7.81
CA ALA A 247 -4.16 9.67 8.19
C ALA A 247 -5.33 9.02 7.41
N MET A 248 -6.07 9.81 6.62
CA MET A 248 -7.18 9.35 5.77
C MET A 248 -6.74 8.46 4.60
N PHE A 249 -5.44 8.41 4.29
CA PHE A 249 -4.90 7.42 3.36
C PHE A 249 -4.99 5.97 3.89
N THR A 250 -5.28 5.80 5.18
CA THR A 250 -5.23 4.50 5.86
C THR A 250 -6.58 4.01 6.41
N CYS A 251 -7.53 4.84 6.82
CA CYS A 251 -8.50 4.37 7.83
C CYS A 251 -9.83 3.69 7.40
N HIS A 252 -10.11 3.41 6.11
CA HIS A 252 -11.39 2.72 5.72
C HIS A 252 -11.46 1.23 6.07
N VAL A 253 -10.43 0.71 6.72
CA VAL A 253 -10.30 -0.71 7.07
C VAL A 253 -11.33 -1.18 8.11
N MET A 254 -11.89 -0.29 8.94
CA MET A 254 -12.56 -0.72 10.18
C MET A 254 -14.07 -0.48 10.25
N LEU A 255 -14.70 0.08 9.22
CA LEU A 255 -16.14 0.42 9.25
C LEU A 255 -16.99 -0.27 8.17
N ALA A 256 -16.44 -1.25 7.45
CA ALA A 256 -17.21 -2.13 6.55
C ALA A 256 -17.41 -3.53 7.16
#